data_AF-A0A9E5G495-F1
#
_entry.id   AF-A0A9E5G495-F1
#
_cell.length_a   1.000
_cell.length_b   1.000
_cell.length_c   1.000
_cell.angle_alpha   90.00
_cell.angle_beta   90.00
_cell.angle_gamma   90.00
#
_symmetry.space_group_name_H-M   'P 1'
#
loop_
_entity.id
_entity.type
_entity.pdbx_description
1 polymer ?
#
loop_
_entity_poly.entity_id
_entity_poly.type
_entity_poly.pdbx_seq_one_letter_code
_entity_poly.pdbx_strand_id
1 'polypeptide(L)' 'ATIPGTAFGESGAGHIRIACTLPMEGLKKAFDRMEQALKSRVNA' A
#
# COMPACT_ATOMS: atom_id res chain seq x y z
N ALA A 1 -8.72 0.77 -1.08
CA ALA A 1 -8.17 2.14 -1.21
C ALA A 1 -6.91 2.26 -0.36
N THR A 2 -5.91 3.00 -0.82
CA THR A 2 -4.68 3.35 -0.08
C THR A 2 -4.74 4.83 0.26
N ILE A 3 -4.36 5.22 1.48
CA ILE A 3 -4.28 6.62 1.89
C ILE A 3 -2.85 6.89 2.41
N PRO A 4 -2.17 7.96 1.96
CA PRO A 4 -0.89 8.36 2.53
C PRO A 4 -1.01 8.62 4.03
N GLY A 5 -0.04 8.15 4.81
CA GLY A 5 -0.05 8.31 6.26
C GLY A 5 0.06 9.77 6.71
N THR A 6 0.62 10.65 5.87
CA THR A 6 0.64 12.11 6.11
C THR A 6 -0.76 12.72 6.28
N ALA A 7 -1.81 12.07 5.78
CA ALA A 7 -3.19 12.48 6.02
C ALA A 7 -3.63 12.31 7.51
N PHE A 8 -2.84 11.60 8.32
CA PHE A 8 -3.09 11.32 9.74
C PHE A 8 -2.11 12.05 10.67
N GLY A 9 -1.39 13.06 10.16
CA GLY A 9 -0.41 13.84 10.91
C GLY A 9 1.04 13.42 10.68
N GLU A 10 1.97 14.12 11.32
CA GLU A 10 3.42 13.96 11.12
C GLU A 10 3.90 12.55 11.43
N SER A 11 3.39 11.93 12.50
CA SER A 11 3.72 10.55 12.88
C SER A 11 3.35 9.51 11.81
N GLY A 12 2.48 9.86 10.86
CA GLY A 12 2.13 9.01 9.72
C GLY A 12 3.05 9.16 8.50
N ALA A 13 4.04 10.07 8.54
CA ALA A 13 5.02 10.19 7.46
C ALA A 13 5.74 8.86 7.21
N GLY A 14 5.99 8.53 5.93
CA GLY A 14 6.59 7.26 5.52
C GLY A 14 5.65 6.05 5.57
N HIS A 15 4.40 6.19 6.03
CA HIS A 15 3.44 5.11 6.12
C HIS A 15 2.30 5.26 5.12
N ILE A 16 1.57 4.17 4.88
CA ILE A 16 0.30 4.16 4.16
C ILE A 16 -0.74 3.40 4.97
N ARG A 17 -1.99 3.84 4.92
CA ARG A 17 -3.12 3.12 5.52
C ARG A 17 -3.84 2.31 4.44
N ILE A 18 -4.12 1.05 4.75
CA ILE A 18 -4.99 0.17 3.94
C ILE A 18 -6.22 -0.24 4.73
N ALA A 19 -7.31 -0.53 4.03
CA ALA A 19 -8.50 -1.16 4.60
C ALA A 19 -8.41 -2.68 4.40
N CYS A 20 -8.45 -3.44 5.49
CA CYS A 20 -8.39 -4.90 5.48
C CYS A 20 -9.79 -5.56 5.44
N THR A 21 -10.81 -4.83 4.98
CA THR A 21 -12.21 -5.27 4.99
C THR A 21 -12.60 -6.12 3.77
N LEU A 22 -11.62 -6.49 2.94
CA LEU A 22 -11.82 -7.36 1.77
C LEU A 22 -11.49 -8.81 2.12
N PRO A 23 -12.06 -9.79 1.40
CA PRO A 23 -11.62 -11.18 1.47
C PRO A 23 -10.13 -11.31 1.19
N MET A 24 -9.50 -12.34 1.77
CA MET A 24 -8.05 -12.56 1.70
C MET A 24 -7.51 -12.58 0.26
N GLU A 25 -8.28 -13.13 -0.67
CA GLU A 25 -7.92 -13.15 -2.10
C GLU A 25 -7.74 -11.74 -2.68
N GLY A 26 -8.62 -10.81 -2.32
CA GLY A 26 -8.53 -9.42 -2.76
C GLY A 26 -7.32 -8.70 -2.17
N LEU A 27 -7.01 -8.97 -0.90
CA LEU A 27 -5.81 -8.44 -0.25
C LEU A 27 -4.55 -8.97 -0.91
N LYS A 28 -4.46 -10.29 -1.16
CA LYS A 28 -3.32 -10.91 -1.85
C LYS A 28 -3.06 -10.25 -3.22
N LYS A 29 -4.10 -10.15 -4.06
CA LYS A 29 -4.01 -9.48 -5.36
C LYS A 29 -3.52 -8.03 -5.25
N ALA A 30 -3.93 -7.31 -4.21
CA ALA A 30 -3.46 -5.95 -3.96
C ALA A 30 -1.97 -5.90 -3.58
N PHE A 31 -1.52 -6.81 -2.71
CA PHE A 31 -0.11 -6.90 -2.33
C PHE A 31 0.79 -7.33 -3.50
N ASP A 32 0.37 -8.30 -4.32
CA ASP A 32 1.11 -8.72 -5.51
C ASP A 32 1.33 -7.55 -6.48
N ARG A 33 0.31 -6.71 -6.68
CA ARG A 33 0.41 -5.48 -7.51
C ARG A 33 1.36 -4.45 -6.92
N MET A 34 1.34 -4.26 -5.59
CA MET A 34 2.27 -3.36 -4.90
C MET A 34 3.71 -3.84 -5.05
N GLU A 35 3.96 -5.14 -4.92
CA GLU A 35 5.28 -5.73 -5.12
C GLU A 35 5.81 -5.48 -6.54
N GLN A 36 4.98 -5.72 -7.57
CA GLN A 36 5.36 -5.47 -8.96
C GLN A 36 5.71 -4.00 -9.21
N ALA A 37 4.90 -3.07 -8.69
CA ALA A 37 5.15 -1.64 -8.84
C ALA A 37 6.42 -1.17 -8.11
N LEU A 38 6.77 -1.79 -6.97
CA LEU A 38 8.01 -1.48 -6.27
C LEU A 38 9.23 -2.04 -7.01
N LYS A 39 9.15 -3.28 -7.51
CA LYS A 39 10.22 -3.88 -8.33
C LYS A 39 10.49 -3.07 -9.60
N SER A 40 9.46 -2.57 -10.28
CA SER A 40 9.64 -1.76 -11.48
C SER A 40 10.29 -0.40 -11.20
N ARG A 41 10.09 0.17 -10.01
CA ARG A 41 10.72 1.43 -9.59
C ARG A 41 12.19 1.28 -9.17
N VAL A 42 12.57 0.12 -8.66
CA VAL A 42 13.97 -0.15 -8.27
C VAL A 42 14.84 -0.43 -9.50
N ASN A 43 14.24 -0.96 -10.57
CA ASN A 43 14.94 -1.31 -11.81
C ASN A 43 14.92 -0.20 -12.87
N ALA A 44 14.40 1.00 -12.54
CA ALA A 44 14.30 2.16 -13.42
C ALA A 44 15.20 3.29 -12.90
#